data_AF-A0A7J9YRC5-F1
#
_entry.id   AF-A0A7J9YRC5-F1
#
_cell.length_a   1.000
_cell.length_b   1.000
_cell.length_c   1.000
_cell.angle_alpha   90.00
_cell.angle_beta   90.00
_cell.angle_gamma   90.00
#
_symmetry.space_group_name_H-M   'P 1'
#
loop_
_entity.id
_entity.type
_entity.pdbx_description
1 polymer ?
#
loop_
_entity_poly.entity_id
_entity_poly.type
_entity_poly.pdbx_seq_one_letter_code
_entity_poly.pdbx_strand_id
1 'polypeptide(L)'
;MAKPLRSQLNQIRSWVRQGRTDAWIAHQLDVSTSELREFRRRHELDADEEDNGEADLRDEIEAEIEAATREEDEAAATREEEAAAAREAEEADGAARADSDADEADAEEAAEGEAEGDDEGEGERPRRRRRRRRGGRGRRGGRKSLQATFDHGEDDGYGLWLDPAVKDDPVYGEHWAGARKVEVTIEADQIVIKRSDSG
;
A
#
# COMPACT_ATOMS: atom_id res chain seq x y z
N MET A 1 0.14 28.78 38.23
CA MET A 1 0.10 29.84 37.20
C MET A 1 0.85 29.31 36.00
N ALA A 2 0.17 29.10 34.87
CA ALA A 2 0.83 28.73 33.62
C ALA A 2 1.82 29.84 33.21
N LYS A 3 3.00 29.45 32.72
CA LYS A 3 4.00 30.41 32.25
C LYS A 3 3.51 30.99 30.91
N PRO A 4 3.75 32.28 30.63
CA PRO A 4 3.32 32.87 29.38
C PRO A 4 4.05 32.21 28.20
N LEU A 5 3.32 31.83 27.15
CA LEU A 5 3.84 31.13 25.96
C LEU A 5 5.05 31.82 25.32
N ARG A 6 5.10 33.15 25.35
CA ARG A 6 6.26 33.93 24.87
C ARG A 6 7.58 33.56 25.55
N SER A 7 7.54 33.21 26.84
CA SER A 7 8.75 32.80 27.57
C SER A 7 9.25 31.41 27.17
N GLN A 8 8.40 30.60 26.53
CA GLN A 8 8.66 29.22 26.12
C GLN A 8 8.86 29.09 24.61
N LEU A 9 9.01 30.21 23.88
CA LEU A 9 9.15 30.22 22.41
C LEU A 9 10.25 29.29 21.90
N ASN A 10 11.43 29.30 22.55
CA ASN A 10 12.54 28.44 22.15
C ASN A 10 12.28 26.95 22.45
N GLN A 11 11.51 26.63 23.50
CA GLN A 11 11.09 25.24 23.78
C GLN A 11 10.11 24.75 22.73
N ILE A 12 9.11 25.58 22.38
CA ILE A 12 8.13 25.27 21.33
C ILE A 12 8.84 25.04 20.00
N ARG A 13 9.81 25.90 19.62
CA ARG A 13 10.65 25.70 18.42
C ARG A 13 11.37 24.37 18.40
N SER A 14 12.02 24.00 19.51
CA SER A 14 12.74 22.74 19.62
C SER A 14 11.81 21.54 19.44
N TRP A 15 10.65 21.56 20.10
CA TRP A 15 9.69 20.46 20.01
C TRP A 15 9.04 20.34 18.63
N VAL A 16 8.77 21.46 17.96
CA VAL A 16 8.26 21.46 16.58
C VAL A 16 9.29 20.86 15.63
N ARG A 17 10.58 21.24 15.72
CA ARG A 17 11.67 20.63 14.92
C ARG A 17 11.85 19.13 15.23
N GLN A 18 11.54 18.70 16.45
CA GLN A 18 11.54 17.28 16.82
C GLN A 18 10.28 16.53 16.34
N GLY A 19 9.40 17.15 15.55
CA GLY A 19 8.19 16.52 15.03
C GLY A 19 7.09 16.30 16.07
N ARG A 20 7.15 16.97 17.24
CA ARG A 20 6.12 16.84 18.28
C ARG A 20 4.82 17.53 17.84
N THR A 21 3.69 16.88 18.07
CA THR A 21 2.38 17.40 17.67
C THR A 21 1.91 18.54 18.57
N ASP A 22 1.10 19.45 18.01
CA ASP A 22 0.49 20.56 18.76
C ASP A 22 -0.32 20.08 19.98
N ALA A 23 -0.94 18.90 19.91
CA ALA A 23 -1.70 18.33 21.02
C ALA A 23 -0.81 17.98 22.21
N TRP A 24 0.38 17.45 21.95
CA TRP A 24 1.37 17.11 22.96
C TRP A 24 1.98 18.38 23.58
N ILE A 25 2.38 19.35 22.74
CA ILE A 25 2.96 20.61 23.21
C ILE A 25 1.95 21.39 24.05
N ALA A 26 0.67 21.44 23.62
CA ALA A 26 -0.38 22.14 24.34
C ALA A 26 -0.64 21.52 25.72
N HIS A 27 -0.66 20.19 25.82
CA HIS A 27 -0.79 19.48 27.09
C HIS A 27 0.37 19.80 28.04
N GLN A 28 1.61 19.82 27.53
CA GLN A 28 2.80 20.07 28.33
C GLN A 28 2.89 21.51 28.86
N LEU A 29 2.33 22.46 28.11
CA LEU A 29 2.30 23.87 28.50
C LEU A 29 1.04 24.25 29.29
N ASP A 30 0.12 23.30 29.48
CA ASP A 30 -1.18 23.50 30.14
C ASP A 30 -2.01 24.59 29.44
N VAL A 31 -2.01 24.57 28.10
CA VAL A 31 -2.74 25.49 27.21
C VAL A 31 -3.63 24.73 26.23
N SER A 32 -4.54 25.44 25.56
CA SER A 32 -5.36 24.82 24.50
C SER A 32 -4.58 24.66 23.19
N THR A 33 -4.95 23.64 22.40
CA THR A 33 -4.39 23.42 21.06
C THR A 33 -4.65 24.58 20.11
N SER A 34 -5.80 25.24 20.24
CA SER A 34 -6.17 26.43 19.46
C SER A 34 -5.25 27.62 19.78
N GLU A 35 -4.94 27.84 21.06
CA GLU A 35 -4.04 28.91 21.51
C GLU A 35 -2.60 28.66 21.04
N LEU A 36 -2.13 27.42 21.12
CA LEU A 36 -0.82 27.05 20.57
C LEU A 36 -0.76 27.27 19.06
N ARG A 37 -1.79 26.88 18.30
CA ARG A 37 -1.87 27.12 16.86
C ARG A 37 -1.84 28.59 16.48
N GLU A 38 -2.56 29.43 17.23
CA GLU A 38 -2.53 30.88 17.01
C GLU A 38 -1.15 31.46 17.33
N PHE A 39 -0.51 30.98 18.41
CA PHE A 39 0.84 31.36 18.77
C PHE A 39 1.86 30.95 17.69
N ARG A 40 1.74 29.74 17.16
CA ARG A 40 2.58 29.20 16.09
C ARG A 40 2.49 30.04 14.82
N ARG A 41 1.26 30.38 14.42
CA ARG A 41 0.98 31.23 13.26
C ARG A 41 1.51 32.67 13.43
N ARG A 42 1.47 33.19 14.66
CA ARG A 42 2.01 34.52 14.98
C ARG A 42 3.55 34.56 14.99
N HIS A 43 4.19 33.42 15.19
CA HIS A 43 5.65 33.30 15.32
C HIS A 43 6.32 32.52 14.18
N GLU A 44 5.58 32.23 13.11
CA GLU A 44 6.06 31.56 11.89
C GLU A 44 6.81 30.25 12.19
N LEU A 45 6.20 29.37 13.00
CA LEU A 45 6.80 28.09 13.42
C LEU A 45 6.11 26.92 12.73
N ASP A 46 6.09 26.88 11.40
CA ASP A 46 5.52 25.75 10.67
C ASP A 46 6.59 24.66 10.47
N ALA A 47 6.18 23.39 10.64
CA ALA A 47 7.04 22.22 10.44
C ALA A 47 7.43 22.05 8.95
N ASP A 48 6.78 22.80 8.07
CA ASP A 48 6.81 22.63 6.61
C ASP A 48 8.08 23.16 5.95
N GLU A 49 8.93 23.94 6.64
CA GLU A 49 10.19 24.44 6.05
C GLU A 49 11.27 23.35 5.88
N GLU A 50 11.21 22.26 6.67
CA GLU A 50 12.11 21.09 6.49
C GLU A 50 11.45 19.96 5.67
N ASP A 51 10.11 19.86 5.65
CA ASP A 51 9.33 18.88 4.85
C ASP A 51 9.44 19.13 3.33
N ASN A 52 9.72 20.38 2.91
CA ASN A 52 9.99 20.69 1.50
C ASN A 52 11.18 19.89 0.93
N GLY A 53 12.20 19.61 1.74
CA GLY A 53 13.35 18.81 1.31
C GLY A 53 13.05 17.32 1.20
N GLU A 54 12.11 16.80 1.99
CA GLU A 54 11.68 15.39 1.90
C GLU A 54 10.78 15.15 0.70
N ALA A 55 9.95 16.13 0.34
CA ALA A 55 9.19 16.13 -0.91
C ALA A 55 10.11 16.14 -2.14
N ASP A 56 11.15 16.99 -2.14
CA ASP A 56 12.13 17.05 -3.23
C ASP A 56 12.88 15.70 -3.42
N LEU A 57 13.28 15.05 -2.31
CA LEU A 57 13.93 13.73 -2.36
C LEU A 57 12.97 12.62 -2.81
N ARG A 58 11.70 12.68 -2.41
CA ARG A 58 10.68 11.72 -2.82
C ARG A 58 10.46 11.79 -4.34
N ASP A 59 10.40 12.99 -4.90
CA ASP A 59 10.21 13.21 -6.33
C ASP A 59 11.45 12.74 -7.13
N GLU A 60 12.67 12.93 -6.61
CA GLU A 60 13.90 12.40 -7.22
C GLU A 60 13.92 10.86 -7.25
N ILE A 61 13.55 10.20 -6.15
CA ILE A 61 13.48 8.73 -6.06
C ILE A 61 12.40 8.19 -7.00
N GLU A 62 11.24 8.85 -7.10
CA GLU A 62 10.15 8.44 -8.00
C GLU A 62 10.60 8.54 -9.47
N ALA A 63 11.34 9.59 -9.83
CA ALA A 63 11.94 9.72 -11.16
C ALA A 63 13.00 8.65 -11.47
N GLU A 64 13.84 8.27 -10.50
CA GLU A 64 14.85 7.21 -10.67
C GLU A 64 14.20 5.84 -10.92
N ILE A 65 13.13 5.52 -10.16
CA ILE A 65 12.37 4.28 -10.35
C ILE A 65 11.69 4.24 -11.73
N GLU A 66 11.11 5.36 -12.18
CA GLU A 66 10.50 5.45 -13.50
C GLU A 66 11.53 5.31 -14.64
N ALA A 67 12.74 5.87 -14.46
CA ALA A 67 13.83 5.69 -15.41
C ALA A 67 14.28 4.22 -15.48
N ALA A 68 14.51 3.58 -14.33
CA ALA A 68 14.96 2.18 -14.27
C ALA A 68 13.93 1.21 -14.88
N THR A 69 12.63 1.42 -14.63
CA THR A 69 11.57 0.59 -15.22
C THR A 69 11.46 0.76 -16.74
N ARG A 70 11.63 1.99 -17.26
CA ARG A 70 11.68 2.23 -18.71
C ARG A 70 12.86 1.51 -19.37
N GLU A 71 14.04 1.54 -18.76
CA GLU A 71 15.21 0.82 -19.28
C GLU A 71 14.99 -0.70 -19.32
N GLU A 72 14.32 -1.26 -18.30
CA GLU A 72 13.97 -2.69 -18.27
C GLU A 72 12.97 -3.05 -19.39
N ASP A 73 11.94 -2.23 -19.61
CA ASP A 73 10.96 -2.43 -20.67
C ASP A 73 11.59 -2.35 -22.07
N GLU A 74 12.50 -1.41 -22.31
CA GLU A 74 13.25 -1.29 -23.58
C GLU A 74 14.17 -2.51 -23.81
N ALA A 75 14.83 -3.00 -22.76
CA ALA A 75 15.64 -4.21 -22.82
C ALA A 75 14.79 -5.49 -23.04
N ALA A 76 13.56 -5.51 -22.54
CA ALA A 76 12.62 -6.60 -22.80
C ALA A 76 12.13 -6.58 -24.26
N ALA A 77 11.76 -5.41 -24.77
CA ALA A 77 11.30 -5.23 -26.15
C ALA A 77 12.37 -5.64 -27.18
N THR A 78 13.62 -5.23 -26.97
CA THR A 78 14.74 -5.62 -27.84
C THR A 78 14.98 -7.13 -27.85
N ARG A 79 14.92 -7.78 -26.67
CA ARG A 79 15.04 -9.25 -26.57
C ARG A 79 13.88 -9.97 -27.28
N GLU A 80 12.66 -9.44 -27.21
CA GLU A 80 11.51 -9.99 -27.91
C GLU A 80 11.66 -9.87 -29.43
N GLU A 81 12.12 -8.71 -29.92
CA GLU A 81 12.39 -8.48 -31.34
C GLU A 81 13.48 -9.43 -31.88
N GLU A 82 14.59 -9.60 -31.13
CA GLU A 82 15.63 -10.58 -31.48
C GLU A 82 15.10 -12.01 -31.49
N ALA A 83 14.26 -12.39 -30.52
CA ALA A 83 13.65 -13.71 -30.46
C ALA A 83 12.67 -13.94 -31.61
N ALA A 84 11.91 -12.93 -32.03
CA ALA A 84 11.02 -13.00 -33.18
C ALA A 84 11.82 -13.16 -34.49
N ALA A 85 12.88 -12.37 -34.68
CA ALA A 85 13.77 -12.49 -35.84
C ALA A 85 14.44 -13.87 -35.92
N ALA A 86 14.86 -14.44 -34.78
CA ALA A 86 15.42 -15.78 -34.73
C ALA A 86 14.41 -16.86 -35.15
N ARG A 87 13.14 -16.74 -34.73
CA ARG A 87 12.07 -17.66 -35.13
C ARG A 87 11.76 -17.57 -36.63
N GLU A 88 11.72 -16.36 -37.19
CA GLU A 88 11.50 -16.15 -38.62
C GLU A 88 12.64 -16.75 -39.46
N ALA A 89 13.89 -16.62 -39.00
CA ALA A 89 15.05 -17.23 -39.65
C ALA A 89 15.00 -18.78 -39.59
N GLU A 90 14.58 -19.36 -38.46
CA GLU A 90 14.37 -20.81 -38.32
C GLU A 90 13.24 -21.31 -39.22
N GLU A 91 12.14 -20.57 -39.33
CA GLU A 91 11.02 -20.89 -40.22
C GLU A 91 11.43 -20.84 -41.71
N ALA A 92 12.24 -19.84 -42.10
CA ALA A 92 12.78 -19.74 -43.45
C ALA A 92 13.75 -20.89 -43.79
N ASP A 93 14.63 -21.29 -42.86
CA ASP A 93 15.51 -22.45 -43.02
C ASP A 93 14.72 -23.77 -43.07
N GLY A 94 13.67 -23.91 -42.27
CA GLY A 94 12.74 -25.05 -42.30
C GLY A 94 11.97 -25.18 -43.62
N ALA A 95 11.46 -24.06 -44.14
CA ALA A 95 10.77 -24.02 -45.44
C ALA A 95 11.69 -24.37 -46.61
N ALA A 96 12.95 -23.91 -46.58
CA ALA A 96 13.93 -24.25 -47.61
C ALA A 96 14.30 -25.75 -47.60
N ARG A 97 14.34 -26.39 -46.42
CA ARG A 97 14.55 -27.86 -46.31
C ARG A 97 13.33 -28.64 -46.80
N ALA A 98 12.12 -28.21 -46.45
CA ALA A 98 10.88 -28.87 -46.91
C ALA A 98 10.70 -28.81 -48.44
N ASP A 99 11.11 -27.74 -49.10
CA ASP A 99 11.10 -27.61 -50.56
C ASP A 99 12.09 -28.60 -51.23
N SER A 100 13.25 -28.86 -50.60
CA SER A 100 14.22 -29.84 -51.08
C SER A 100 13.82 -31.30 -50.86
N ASP A 101 13.05 -31.61 -49.81
CA ASP A 101 12.52 -32.96 -49.55
C ASP A 101 11.33 -33.30 -50.49
N ALA A 102 10.63 -32.30 -51.03
CA ALA A 102 9.52 -32.50 -51.99
C ALA A 102 10.01 -32.89 -53.40
N ASP A 103 11.21 -32.46 -53.81
CA ASP A 103 11.83 -32.83 -55.10
C ASP A 103 12.29 -34.31 -55.11
N GLU A 104 12.49 -34.94 -53.94
CA GLU A 104 12.85 -36.36 -53.80
C GLU A 104 11.62 -37.28 -53.65
N ALA A 105 10.43 -36.74 -53.36
CA ALA A 105 9.17 -37.48 -53.25
C ALA A 105 8.36 -37.57 -54.57
N ASP A 106 8.61 -36.71 -55.56
CA ASP A 106 7.98 -36.77 -56.91
C ASP A 106 8.53 -37.93 -57.78
N ALA A 107 9.35 -38.81 -57.22
CA ALA A 107 9.74 -40.08 -57.84
C ALA A 107 8.91 -41.29 -57.34
N GLU A 108 8.11 -41.17 -56.28
CA GLU A 108 7.40 -42.30 -55.66
C GLU A 108 5.90 -42.12 -55.38
N GLU A 109 5.23 -41.05 -55.84
CA GLU A 109 3.77 -40.90 -55.65
C GLU A 109 2.96 -40.83 -56.97
N ALA A 110 3.09 -41.88 -57.77
CA ALA A 110 2.05 -42.28 -58.73
C ALA A 110 1.26 -43.47 -58.20
N ALA A 111 0.78 -43.41 -56.95
CA ALA A 111 -0.16 -44.39 -56.42
C ALA A 111 -0.93 -43.84 -55.22
N GLU A 112 -2.24 -43.69 -55.43
CA GLU A 112 -3.30 -43.69 -54.41
C GLU A 112 -3.63 -42.34 -53.75
N GLY A 113 -4.60 -41.67 -54.37
CA GLY A 113 -5.38 -40.60 -53.75
C GLY A 113 -6.60 -41.10 -52.96
N GLU A 114 -7.31 -40.09 -52.42
CA GLU A 114 -8.68 -40.08 -51.89
C GLU A 114 -8.85 -40.72 -50.48
N ALA A 115 -9.55 -40.16 -49.49
CA ALA A 115 -10.64 -39.18 -49.47
C ALA A 115 -10.88 -38.56 -48.07
N GLU A 116 -11.66 -37.47 -48.10
CA GLU A 116 -12.49 -36.71 -47.12
C GLU A 116 -13.14 -37.51 -45.97
N GLY A 117 -13.75 -36.97 -44.90
CA GLY A 117 -14.35 -35.67 -44.54
C GLY A 117 -15.11 -35.87 -43.21
N ASP A 118 -15.15 -34.86 -42.32
CA ASP A 118 -16.34 -34.04 -41.95
C ASP A 118 -17.37 -34.67 -40.97
N ASP A 119 -17.75 -33.93 -39.92
CA ASP A 119 -19.15 -33.60 -39.56
C ASP A 119 -19.28 -33.03 -38.11
N GLU A 120 -20.05 -31.94 -38.01
CA GLU A 120 -20.30 -31.08 -36.83
C GLU A 120 -21.55 -31.50 -36.01
N GLY A 121 -21.78 -30.88 -34.84
CA GLY A 121 -23.08 -31.01 -34.16
C GLY A 121 -23.25 -30.22 -32.85
N GLU A 122 -23.98 -29.10 -32.93
CA GLU A 122 -24.34 -28.15 -31.86
C GLU A 122 -25.50 -28.60 -30.94
N GLY A 123 -25.68 -27.96 -29.76
CA GLY A 123 -26.84 -28.21 -28.88
C GLY A 123 -27.05 -27.26 -27.69
N GLU A 124 -27.83 -26.21 -27.93
CA GLU A 124 -28.72 -25.37 -27.10
C GLU A 124 -28.84 -25.40 -25.54
N ARG A 125 -29.09 -24.19 -25.00
CA ARG A 125 -29.34 -23.80 -23.58
C ARG A 125 -30.82 -23.91 -23.17
N PRO A 126 -31.16 -23.94 -21.84
CA PRO A 126 -32.04 -22.87 -21.34
C PRO A 126 -31.92 -22.42 -19.85
N ARG A 127 -31.77 -21.09 -19.67
CA ARG A 127 -32.48 -20.11 -18.76
C ARG A 127 -33.23 -20.58 -17.50
N ARG A 128 -32.90 -20.02 -16.31
CA ARG A 128 -33.86 -19.80 -15.18
C ARG A 128 -33.60 -18.56 -14.29
N ARG A 129 -34.62 -17.68 -14.31
CA ARG A 129 -35.39 -16.99 -13.24
C ARG A 129 -34.72 -16.15 -12.12
N ARG A 130 -35.26 -14.92 -12.06
CA ARG A 130 -35.15 -13.85 -11.05
C ARG A 130 -35.48 -14.27 -9.60
N ARG A 131 -34.79 -13.67 -8.62
CA ARG A 131 -35.36 -13.28 -7.32
C ARG A 131 -34.90 -11.88 -6.91
N ARG A 132 -35.88 -10.96 -6.78
CA ARG A 132 -35.76 -9.76 -5.94
C ARG A 132 -36.13 -10.14 -4.50
N ARG A 133 -35.41 -9.60 -3.52
CA ARG A 133 -35.89 -8.96 -2.27
C ARG A 133 -34.96 -9.22 -1.07
N ARG A 134 -34.27 -8.16 -0.63
CA ARG A 134 -34.08 -7.68 0.76
C ARG A 134 -33.18 -6.45 0.65
N GLY A 135 -33.60 -5.22 0.96
CA GLY A 135 -34.35 -4.85 2.14
C GLY A 135 -33.41 -4.90 3.35
N GLY A 136 -32.79 -3.76 3.66
CA GLY A 136 -32.20 -3.48 4.97
C GLY A 136 -30.82 -4.08 5.23
N ARG A 137 -29.76 -3.46 4.72
CA ARG A 137 -28.49 -3.43 5.46
C ARG A 137 -28.40 -2.04 6.07
N GLY A 138 -28.99 -1.90 7.26
CA GLY A 138 -28.67 -0.79 8.14
C GLY A 138 -27.15 -0.69 8.17
N ARG A 139 -26.63 0.48 7.79
CA ARG A 139 -25.23 0.82 7.99
C ARG A 139 -25.00 0.60 9.48
N ARG A 140 -24.32 -0.49 9.82
CA ARG A 140 -23.74 -0.69 11.14
C ARG A 140 -23.02 0.62 11.42
N GLY A 141 -23.40 1.30 12.51
CA GLY A 141 -22.73 2.50 12.96
C GLY A 141 -21.24 2.26 12.82
N GLY A 142 -20.58 3.12 12.05
CA GLY A 142 -19.15 2.98 11.79
C GLY A 142 -18.47 2.74 13.12
N ARG A 143 -17.72 1.64 13.22
CA ARG A 143 -16.84 1.40 14.35
C ARG A 143 -16.06 2.70 14.50
N LYS A 144 -16.23 3.40 15.62
CA LYS A 144 -15.47 4.62 15.88
C LYS A 144 -14.01 4.20 15.82
N SER A 145 -13.30 4.66 14.80
CA SER A 145 -11.87 4.40 14.68
C SER A 145 -11.20 5.20 15.79
N LEU A 146 -10.76 4.50 16.83
CA LEU A 146 -9.99 5.08 17.91
C LEU A 146 -8.57 5.29 17.39
N GLN A 147 -8.02 6.48 17.57
CA GLN A 147 -6.66 6.82 17.14
C GLN A 147 -5.69 6.59 18.29
N ALA A 148 -4.47 6.20 17.93
CA ALA A 148 -3.35 6.06 18.85
C ALA A 148 -2.10 6.64 18.19
N THR A 149 -1.21 7.20 19.00
CA THR A 149 0.07 7.73 18.56
C THR A 149 1.18 6.85 19.09
N PHE A 150 2.06 6.40 18.19
CA PHE A 150 3.28 5.70 18.53
C PHE A 150 4.40 6.74 18.68
N ASP A 151 5.02 6.79 19.85
CA ASP A 151 6.12 7.72 20.17
C ASP A 151 7.38 6.93 20.46
N HIS A 152 8.53 7.42 19.97
CA HIS A 152 9.85 6.87 20.29
C HIS A 152 10.62 7.97 21.03
N GLY A 153 10.78 7.81 22.34
CA GLY A 153 11.68 8.65 23.12
C GLY A 153 13.09 8.09 23.08
N GLU A 154 14.09 8.93 22.77
CA GLU A 154 15.52 8.56 22.75
C GLU A 154 15.97 7.85 24.05
N ASP A 155 15.41 8.24 25.19
CA ASP A 155 15.79 7.72 26.52
C ASP A 155 14.73 6.79 27.18
N ASP A 156 13.45 6.93 26.81
CA ASP A 156 12.31 6.26 27.47
C ASP A 156 11.74 5.06 26.68
N GLY A 157 12.27 4.79 25.48
CA GLY A 157 11.83 3.69 24.63
C GLY A 157 10.51 3.97 23.88
N TYR A 158 9.82 2.90 23.48
CA TYR A 158 8.59 2.98 22.67
C TYR A 158 7.35 3.14 23.55
N GLY A 159 6.57 4.20 23.31
CA GLY A 159 5.31 4.49 23.99
C GLY A 159 4.11 4.50 23.04
N LEU A 160 3.00 3.89 23.45
CA LEU A 160 1.72 3.97 22.73
C LEU A 160 0.74 4.83 23.53
N TRP A 161 0.30 5.93 22.94
CA TRP A 161 -0.67 6.85 23.54
C TRP A 161 -2.04 6.66 22.89
N LEU A 162 -3.06 6.44 23.71
CA LEU A 162 -4.44 6.28 23.26
C LEU A 162 -5.20 7.59 23.40
N ASP A 163 -6.10 7.89 22.46
CA ASP A 163 -6.99 9.06 22.56
C ASP A 163 -7.79 9.04 23.88
N PRO A 164 -7.94 10.18 24.58
CA PRO A 164 -8.77 10.27 25.78
C PRO A 164 -10.19 9.69 25.64
N ALA A 165 -10.79 9.69 24.45
CA ALA A 165 -12.11 9.12 24.18
C ALA A 165 -12.17 7.60 24.38
N VAL A 166 -11.03 6.91 24.38
CA VAL A 166 -10.93 5.45 24.64
C VAL A 166 -11.44 5.12 26.05
N LYS A 167 -11.29 6.02 27.03
CA LYS A 167 -11.74 5.79 28.41
C LYS A 167 -13.27 5.64 28.53
N ASP A 168 -14.00 6.28 27.62
CA ASP A 168 -15.46 6.30 27.59
C ASP A 168 -16.02 5.21 26.65
N ASP A 169 -15.15 4.42 26.02
CA ASP A 169 -15.55 3.32 25.15
C ASP A 169 -15.97 2.10 26.00
N PRO A 170 -17.19 1.56 25.79
CA PRO A 170 -17.70 0.45 26.59
C PRO A 170 -16.91 -0.85 26.37
N VAL A 171 -16.33 -1.07 25.19
CA VAL A 171 -15.52 -2.26 24.86
C VAL A 171 -14.17 -2.18 25.58
N TYR A 172 -13.57 -0.99 25.61
CA TYR A 172 -12.37 -0.75 26.41
C TYR A 172 -12.65 -0.94 27.91
N GLY A 173 -13.74 -0.38 28.42
CA GLY A 173 -14.16 -0.57 29.82
C GLY A 173 -14.38 -2.02 30.20
N GLU A 174 -15.04 -2.81 29.33
CA GLU A 174 -15.37 -4.22 29.61
C GLU A 174 -14.15 -5.14 29.57
N HIS A 175 -13.21 -4.91 28.65
CA HIS A 175 -12.13 -5.87 28.40
C HIS A 175 -10.75 -5.42 28.90
N TRP A 176 -10.53 -4.11 29.04
CA TRP A 176 -9.22 -3.52 29.30
C TRP A 176 -9.14 -2.73 30.61
N ALA A 177 -10.26 -2.37 31.24
CA ALA A 177 -10.23 -1.65 32.51
C ALA A 177 -9.45 -2.44 33.58
N GLY A 178 -8.44 -1.80 34.17
CA GLY A 178 -7.60 -2.40 35.22
C GLY A 178 -6.40 -3.21 34.72
N ALA A 179 -6.25 -3.42 33.40
CA ALA A 179 -5.08 -4.06 32.82
C ALA A 179 -3.85 -3.14 32.89
N ARG A 180 -2.98 -3.36 33.88
CA ARG A 180 -1.73 -2.57 34.02
C ARG A 180 -0.54 -3.15 33.24
N LYS A 181 -0.63 -4.43 32.86
CA LYS A 181 0.44 -5.14 32.17
C LYS A 181 -0.10 -5.70 30.85
N VAL A 182 0.62 -5.41 29.77
CA VAL A 182 0.29 -5.81 28.40
C VAL A 182 1.51 -6.45 27.76
N GLU A 183 1.26 -7.39 26.86
CA GLU A 183 2.25 -7.97 25.96
C GLU A 183 2.07 -7.33 24.59
N VAL A 184 3.18 -6.90 23.98
CA VAL A 184 3.19 -6.27 22.66
C VAL A 184 4.02 -7.15 21.73
N THR A 185 3.42 -7.55 20.61
CA THR A 185 4.07 -8.29 19.53
C THR A 185 4.09 -7.43 18.28
N ILE A 186 5.27 -7.26 17.68
CA ILE A 186 5.46 -6.52 16.43
C ILE A 186 5.65 -7.55 15.32
N GLU A 187 4.72 -7.58 14.39
CA GLU A 187 4.78 -8.40 13.17
C GLU A 187 5.10 -7.48 11.97
N ALA A 188 5.36 -8.07 10.79
CA ALA A 188 5.77 -7.32 9.61
C ALA A 188 4.69 -6.32 9.13
N ASP A 189 3.42 -6.66 9.32
CA ASP A 189 2.27 -5.91 8.82
C ASP A 189 1.35 -5.36 9.93
N GLN A 190 1.59 -5.71 11.20
CA GLN A 190 0.74 -5.30 12.32
C GLN A 190 1.45 -5.26 13.68
N ILE A 191 0.90 -4.46 14.59
CA ILE A 191 1.27 -4.46 16.01
C ILE A 191 0.10 -5.03 16.81
N VAL A 192 0.35 -6.12 17.53
CA VAL A 192 -0.66 -6.81 18.34
C VAL A 192 -0.41 -6.54 19.82
N ILE A 193 -1.44 -6.04 20.50
CA ILE A 193 -1.40 -5.78 21.95
C ILE A 193 -2.35 -6.76 22.61
N LYS A 194 -1.82 -7.56 23.54
CA LYS A 194 -2.59 -8.50 24.34
C LYS A 194 -2.50 -8.11 25.80
N ARG A 195 -3.57 -8.37 26.54
CA ARG A 195 -3.52 -8.28 27.99
C ARG A 195 -2.63 -9.41 28.50
N SER A 196 -1.61 -9.11 29.29
CA SER A 196 -0.86 -10.18 29.94
C SER A 196 -1.75 -10.72 31.06
N ASP A 197 -2.18 -11.98 30.98
CA ASP A 197 -2.97 -12.61 32.04
C ASP A 197 -2.20 -12.48 33.36
N SER A 198 -2.67 -11.54 34.18
CA SER A 198 -2.33 -11.49 35.59
C SER A 198 -3.50 -12.20 36.25
N GLY A 199 -3.26 -13.46 36.66
CA GLY A 199 -4.27 -14.33 37.27
C GLY A 199 -4.90 -13.75 38.52
#